data_AF-D6TFJ8-F1
#
_entry.id   AF-D6TFJ8-F1
#
_cell.length_a   1.000
_cell.length_b   1.000
_cell.length_c   1.000
_cell.angle_alpha   90.00
_cell.angle_beta   90.00
_cell.angle_gamma   90.00
#
_symmetry.space_group_name_H-M   'P 1'
#
loop_
_entity.id
_entity.type
_entity.pdbx_description
1 polymer ?
#
loop_
_entity_poly.entity_id
_entity_poly.type
_entity_poly.pdbx_seq_one_letter_code
_entity_poly.pdbx_strand_id
1 'polypeptide(L)'
;MQLAILSLLSIIAYIGGLVLILRISPRMLGAAFDEPRFMGLAILEILGAILMFGAVVITFAVFNGAFPIRVLDFVFLVGIFIVSARVALYSFQPPAHMLRRTHRVSRIITAAFGIFLALAAIFYVVQIFTAS
;
A
#
# COMPACT_ATOMS: atom_id res chain seq x y z
N MET A 1 16.93 24.02 -0.46
CA MET A 1 17.56 22.73 -0.82
C MET A 1 17.02 21.56 0.00
N GLN A 2 16.90 21.68 1.33
CA GLN A 2 16.45 20.58 2.20
C GLN A 2 15.01 20.10 1.92
N LEU A 3 14.06 21.01 1.68
CA LEU A 3 12.66 20.67 1.37
C LEU A 3 12.52 19.86 0.06
N ALA A 4 13.24 20.26 -1.00
CA ALA A 4 13.20 19.58 -2.28
C ALA A 4 13.72 18.13 -2.19
N ILE A 5 14.74 17.90 -1.37
CA ILE A 5 15.28 16.54 -1.13
C ILE A 5 14.25 15.67 -0.41
N LEU A 6 13.57 16.21 0.60
CA LEU A 6 12.52 15.47 1.33
C LEU A 6 11.33 15.12 0.42
N SER A 7 10.91 16.04 -0.44
CA SER A 7 9.87 15.78 -1.45
C SER A 7 10.28 14.70 -2.45
N LEU A 8 11.55 14.70 -2.88
CA LEU A 8 12.03 13.72 -3.83
C LEU A 8 12.15 12.34 -3.17
N LEU A 9 12.61 12.28 -1.91
CA LEU A 9 12.63 11.06 -1.12
C LEU A 9 11.23 10.51 -0.84
N SER A 10 10.23 11.35 -0.58
CA SER A 10 8.85 10.89 -0.37
C SER A 10 8.26 10.28 -1.64
N ILE A 11 8.50 10.87 -2.80
CA ILE A 11 8.09 10.30 -4.09
C ILE A 11 8.76 8.94 -4.33
N ILE A 12 10.06 8.83 -4.07
CA ILE A 12 10.79 7.55 -4.21
C ILE A 12 10.22 6.51 -3.24
N ALA A 13 9.97 6.88 -1.98
CA ALA A 13 9.39 6.00 -0.98
C ALA A 13 7.98 5.53 -1.41
N TYR A 14 7.15 6.44 -1.91
CA TYR A 14 5.82 6.12 -2.43
C TYR A 14 5.86 5.12 -3.58
N ILE A 15 6.70 5.38 -4.59
CA ILE A 15 6.87 4.48 -5.75
C ILE A 15 7.44 3.13 -5.30
N GLY A 16 8.45 3.15 -4.42
CA GLY A 16 9.05 1.94 -3.86
C GLY A 16 8.03 1.08 -3.12
N GLY A 17 7.19 1.70 -2.28
CA GLY A 17 6.12 1.03 -1.56
C GLY A 17 5.06 0.43 -2.49
N LEU A 18 4.63 1.16 -3.52
CA LEU A 18 3.71 0.66 -4.56
C LEU A 18 4.28 -0.57 -5.27
N VAL A 19 5.53 -0.51 -5.69
CA VAL A 19 6.21 -1.61 -6.40
C VAL A 19 6.34 -2.83 -5.48
N LEU A 20 6.65 -2.62 -4.20
CA LEU A 20 6.70 -3.69 -3.21
C LEU A 20 5.35 -4.39 -3.10
N ILE A 21 4.26 -3.66 -2.82
CA ILE A 21 2.94 -4.28 -2.71
C ILE A 21 2.57 -5.02 -4.00
N LEU A 22 2.69 -4.38 -5.17
CA LEU A 22 2.34 -5.00 -6.45
C LEU A 22 3.14 -6.28 -6.77
N ARG A 23 4.40 -6.37 -6.33
CA ARG A 23 5.24 -7.55 -6.61
C ARG A 23 5.17 -8.62 -5.52
N ILE A 24 4.92 -8.24 -4.28
CA ILE A 24 4.99 -9.13 -3.11
C ILE A 24 3.64 -9.77 -2.83
N SER A 25 2.53 -9.04 -2.90
CA SER A 25 1.20 -9.59 -2.67
C SER A 25 0.87 -10.85 -3.51
N PRO A 26 1.16 -10.92 -4.83
CA PRO A 26 0.88 -12.15 -5.59
C PRO A 26 1.79 -13.33 -5.19
N ARG A 27 2.98 -13.06 -4.65
CA ARG A 27 3.91 -14.10 -4.18
C ARG A 27 3.46 -14.71 -2.85
N MET A 28 2.81 -13.92 -1.99
CA MET A 28 2.26 -14.42 -0.72
C MET A 28 1.17 -15.46 -0.94
N LEU A 29 0.34 -15.29 -1.97
CA LEU A 29 -0.72 -16.24 -2.32
C LEU A 29 -0.19 -17.64 -2.63
N GLY A 30 1.04 -17.75 -3.15
CA GLY A 30 1.69 -19.02 -3.48
C GLY A 30 2.53 -19.65 -2.37
N ALA A 31 2.65 -18.99 -1.21
CA ALA A 31 3.41 -19.48 -0.06
C ALA A 31 2.46 -19.99 1.05
N ALA A 32 2.84 -21.07 1.73
CA ALA A 32 2.10 -21.55 2.89
C ALA A 32 2.33 -20.62 4.09
N PHE A 33 1.29 -20.40 4.90
CA PHE A 33 1.34 -19.48 6.04
C PHE A 33 2.44 -19.84 7.05
N ASP A 34 2.67 -21.14 7.25
CA ASP A 34 3.64 -21.67 8.22
C ASP A 34 5.09 -21.61 7.70
N GLU A 35 5.30 -21.21 6.44
CA GLU A 35 6.65 -21.09 5.88
C GLU A 35 7.30 -19.76 6.27
N PRO A 36 8.62 -19.75 6.61
CA PRO A 36 9.36 -18.52 6.87
C PRO A 36 9.36 -17.57 5.66
N ARG A 37 9.16 -18.12 4.45
CA ARG A 37 9.00 -17.36 3.21
C ARG A 37 7.75 -16.47 3.24
N PHE A 38 6.62 -16.97 3.75
CA PHE A 38 5.40 -16.18 3.87
C PHE A 38 5.60 -15.03 4.84
N MET A 39 6.23 -15.30 5.99
CA MET A 39 6.52 -14.27 6.99
C MET A 39 7.45 -13.17 6.44
N GLY A 40 8.50 -13.54 5.70
CA GLY A 40 9.39 -12.57 5.06
C GLY A 40 8.68 -11.71 4.01
N LEU A 41 7.77 -12.29 3.22
CA LEU A 41 6.95 -11.54 2.27
C LEU A 41 5.96 -10.60 2.99
N ALA A 42 5.34 -11.04 4.07
CA ALA A 42 4.42 -10.22 4.87
C ALA A 42 5.12 -8.98 5.45
N ILE A 43 6.34 -9.15 5.98
CA ILE A 43 7.16 -8.03 6.48
C ILE A 43 7.41 -7.02 5.35
N LEU A 44 7.73 -7.51 4.16
CA LEU A 44 8.02 -6.67 3.01
C LEU A 44 6.77 -5.95 2.49
N GLU A 45 5.60 -6.57 2.61
CA GLU A 45 4.30 -5.96 2.29
C GLU A 45 3.95 -4.84 3.29
N ILE A 46 4.16 -5.06 4.59
CA ILE A 46 4.00 -4.05 5.64
C ILE A 46 4.98 -2.89 5.41
N LEU A 47 6.24 -3.17 5.09
CA LEU A 47 7.23 -2.14 4.77
C LEU A 47 6.77 -1.32 3.56
N GLY A 48 6.22 -1.96 2.53
CA GLY A 48 5.64 -1.29 1.37
C GLY A 48 4.50 -0.33 1.76
N ALA A 49 3.59 -0.78 2.63
CA ALA A 49 2.51 0.07 3.15
C ALA A 49 3.04 1.28 3.94
N ILE A 50 4.02 1.06 4.83
CA ILE A 50 4.65 2.13 5.63
C ILE A 50 5.30 3.16 4.71
N LEU A 51 6.00 2.73 3.65
CA LEU A 51 6.63 3.66 2.71
C LEU A 51 5.60 4.50 1.94
N MET A 52 4.49 3.89 1.49
CA MET A 52 3.44 4.62 0.77
C MET A 52 2.72 5.64 1.66
N PHE A 53 2.26 5.23 2.83
CA PHE A 53 1.57 6.15 3.76
C PHE A 53 2.53 7.16 4.39
N GLY A 54 3.76 6.74 4.70
CA GLY A 54 4.80 7.62 5.22
C GLY A 54 5.12 8.74 4.24
N ALA A 55 5.16 8.45 2.94
CA ALA A 55 5.33 9.48 1.93
C ALA A 55 4.24 10.56 1.99
N VAL A 56 2.96 10.16 2.11
CA VAL A 56 1.81 11.07 2.22
C VAL A 56 1.85 11.91 3.51
N VAL A 57 2.17 11.28 4.64
CA VAL A 57 2.22 12.00 5.93
C VAL A 57 3.38 13.01 5.95
N ILE A 58 4.55 12.63 5.40
CA ILE A 58 5.72 13.51 5.35
C ILE A 58 5.46 14.70 4.43
N THR A 59 4.86 14.50 3.24
CA THR A 59 4.53 15.61 2.33
C THR A 59 3.50 16.55 2.96
N PHE A 60 2.46 16.02 3.59
CA PHE A 60 1.49 16.84 4.29
C PHE A 60 2.11 17.68 5.41
N ALA A 61 2.96 17.07 6.25
CA ALA A 61 3.62 17.75 7.37
C ALA A 61 4.64 18.81 6.93
N VAL A 62 5.45 18.51 5.91
CA VAL A 62 6.53 19.41 5.43
C VAL A 62 5.96 20.68 4.79
N PHE A 63 4.84 20.57 4.08
CA PHE A 63 4.22 21.70 3.40
C PHE A 63 3.00 22.27 4.13
N ASN A 64 2.81 21.89 5.40
CA ASN A 64 1.73 22.36 6.27
C ASN A 64 0.33 22.26 5.60
N GLY A 65 0.10 21.20 4.82
CA GLY A 65 -1.16 21.00 4.12
C GLY A 65 -1.54 22.11 3.13
N ALA A 66 -0.58 22.77 2.47
CA ALA A 66 -0.89 23.72 1.40
C ALA A 66 -1.80 23.10 0.33
N PHE A 67 -2.71 23.89 -0.25
CA PHE A 67 -3.73 23.37 -1.18
C PHE A 67 -3.18 22.51 -2.33
N PRO A 68 -2.08 22.89 -3.03
CA PRO A 68 -1.50 22.05 -4.09
C PRO A 68 -0.99 20.70 -3.59
N ILE A 69 -0.52 20.64 -2.34
CA ILE A 69 0.01 19.42 -1.72
C ILE A 69 -1.12 18.51 -1.30
N ARG A 70 -2.25 19.05 -0.81
CA ARG A 70 -3.45 18.23 -0.56
C ARG A 70 -3.95 17.53 -1.82
N VAL A 71 -3.88 18.21 -2.98
CA VAL A 71 -4.25 17.60 -4.27
C VAL A 71 -3.26 16.49 -4.66
N LEU A 72 -1.96 16.70 -4.47
CA LEU A 72 -0.94 15.68 -4.72
C LEU A 72 -1.11 14.45 -3.81
N ASP A 73 -1.28 14.68 -2.51
CA ASP A 73 -1.50 13.63 -1.51
C ASP A 73 -2.79 12.87 -1.76
N PHE A 74 -3.85 13.55 -2.23
CA PHE A 74 -5.07 12.90 -2.69
C PHE A 74 -4.79 11.95 -3.87
N VAL A 75 -3.99 12.36 -4.86
CA VAL A 75 -3.58 11.49 -5.97
C VAL A 75 -2.79 10.27 -5.47
N PHE A 76 -1.91 10.45 -4.49
CA PHE A 76 -1.18 9.34 -3.86
C PHE A 76 -2.11 8.37 -3.14
N LEU A 77 -3.06 8.89 -2.36
CA LEU A 77 -4.04 8.07 -1.65
C LEU A 77 -4.95 7.30 -2.62
N VAL A 78 -5.35 7.91 -3.73
CA VAL A 78 -6.09 7.23 -4.81
C VAL A 78 -5.25 6.09 -5.41
N GLY A 79 -3.95 6.30 -5.62
CA GLY A 79 -3.04 5.24 -6.08
C GLY A 79 -2.94 4.07 -5.10
N ILE A 80 -2.81 4.34 -3.80
CA ILE A 80 -2.84 3.33 -2.73
C ILE A 80 -4.17 2.59 -2.75
N PHE A 81 -5.29 3.30 -2.87
CA PHE A 81 -6.62 2.70 -2.94
C PHE A 81 -6.76 1.75 -4.14
N ILE A 82 -6.33 2.17 -5.34
CA ILE A 82 -6.40 1.33 -6.55
C ILE A 82 -5.53 0.07 -6.39
N VAL A 83 -4.31 0.21 -5.87
CA VAL A 83 -3.41 -0.94 -5.69
C VAL A 83 -3.91 -1.90 -4.61
N SER A 84 -4.36 -1.38 -3.48
CA SER A 84 -4.92 -2.20 -2.39
C SER A 84 -6.22 -2.91 -2.80
N ALA A 85 -7.12 -2.21 -3.51
CA ALA A 85 -8.32 -2.82 -4.08
C ALA A 85 -7.96 -3.91 -5.11
N ARG A 86 -6.96 -3.66 -5.97
CA ARG A 86 -6.45 -4.67 -6.90
C ARG A 86 -5.91 -5.90 -6.17
N VAL A 87 -5.10 -5.72 -5.11
CA VAL A 87 -4.57 -6.83 -4.30
C VAL A 87 -5.70 -7.62 -3.64
N ALA A 88 -6.72 -6.95 -3.11
CA ALA A 88 -7.89 -7.59 -2.53
C ALA A 88 -8.65 -8.42 -3.59
N LEU A 89 -8.90 -7.83 -4.77
CA LEU A 89 -9.58 -8.52 -5.88
C LEU A 89 -8.79 -9.72 -6.40
N TYR A 90 -7.47 -9.60 -6.58
CA TYR A 90 -6.61 -10.72 -6.94
C TYR A 90 -6.63 -11.84 -5.89
N SER A 91 -6.83 -11.49 -4.62
CA SER A 91 -6.95 -12.46 -3.53
C SER A 91 -8.32 -13.14 -3.53
N PHE A 92 -9.40 -12.43 -3.88
CA PHE A 92 -10.74 -13.03 -3.98
C PHE A 92 -10.94 -13.87 -5.25
N GLN A 93 -10.35 -13.44 -6.36
CA GLN A 93 -10.40 -14.10 -7.66
C GLN A 93 -9.00 -14.49 -8.13
N PRO A 94 -8.33 -15.45 -7.45
CA PRO A 94 -7.03 -15.90 -7.90
C PRO A 94 -7.16 -16.46 -9.33
N PRO A 95 -6.26 -16.09 -10.25
CA PRO A 95 -6.28 -16.62 -11.61
C PRO A 95 -6.28 -18.14 -11.62
N ALA A 96 -6.94 -18.77 -12.61
CA ALA A 96 -7.09 -20.23 -12.72
C ALA A 96 -5.76 -21.01 -12.61
N HIS A 97 -4.63 -20.41 -13.02
CA HIS A 97 -3.30 -21.01 -12.91
C HIS A 97 -2.74 -21.06 -11.47
N MET A 98 -3.23 -20.20 -10.57
CA MET A 98 -2.80 -20.17 -9.16
C MET A 98 -3.68 -21.03 -8.24
N LEU A 99 -4.90 -21.39 -8.66
CA LEU A 99 -5.86 -22.17 -7.84
C LEU A 99 -5.30 -23.51 -7.34
N ARG A 100 -4.36 -24.13 -8.07
CA ARG A 100 -3.73 -25.39 -7.67
C ARG A 100 -2.68 -25.26 -6.56
N ARG A 101 -2.21 -24.05 -6.26
CA ARG A 101 -1.11 -23.76 -5.31
C ARG A 101 -1.45 -22.70 -4.27
N THR A 102 -2.69 -22.22 -4.22
CA THR A 102 -3.09 -21.16 -3.28
C THR A 102 -3.56 -21.75 -1.95
N HIS A 103 -2.95 -21.31 -0.85
CA HIS A 103 -3.39 -21.69 0.49
C HIS A 103 -4.53 -20.77 0.96
N ARG A 104 -5.63 -21.36 1.46
CA ARG A 104 -6.82 -20.60 1.90
C ARG A 104 -6.49 -19.54 2.97
N VAL A 105 -5.63 -19.87 3.93
CA VAL A 105 -5.26 -18.99 5.03
C VAL A 105 -4.46 -17.78 4.53
N SER A 106 -3.41 -18.01 3.73
CA SER A 106 -2.62 -16.95 3.09
C SER A 106 -3.51 -15.98 2.30
N ARG A 107 -4.46 -16.51 1.53
CA ARG A 107 -5.42 -15.72 0.75
C ARG A 107 -6.29 -14.82 1.61
N ILE A 108 -6.80 -15.32 2.74
CA ILE A 108 -7.64 -14.52 3.66
C ILE A 108 -6.82 -13.39 4.28
N ILE A 109 -5.57 -13.68 4.69
CA ILE A 109 -4.69 -12.69 5.31
C ILE A 109 -4.34 -11.57 4.32
N THR A 110 -3.90 -11.92 3.10
CA THR A 110 -3.57 -10.93 2.07
C THR A 110 -4.80 -10.13 1.64
N ALA A 111 -5.98 -10.77 1.52
CA ALA A 111 -7.23 -10.06 1.24
C ALA A 111 -7.60 -9.09 2.36
N ALA A 112 -7.54 -9.52 3.62
CA ALA A 112 -7.82 -8.67 4.78
C ALA A 112 -6.86 -7.49 4.83
N PHE A 113 -5.56 -7.72 4.63
CA PHE A 113 -4.56 -6.66 4.60
C PHE A 113 -4.83 -5.63 3.50
N GLY A 114 -5.15 -6.08 2.28
CA GLY A 114 -5.55 -5.20 1.17
C GLY A 114 -6.81 -4.37 1.49
N ILE A 115 -7.82 -4.96 2.14
CA ILE A 115 -9.01 -4.23 2.57
C ILE A 115 -8.68 -3.18 3.63
N PHE A 116 -7.88 -3.53 4.64
CA PHE A 116 -7.45 -2.57 5.67
C PHE A 116 -6.68 -1.40 5.06
N LEU A 117 -5.79 -1.66 4.10
CA LEU A 117 -5.08 -0.64 3.34
C LEU A 117 -6.03 0.29 2.58
N ALA A 118 -7.04 -0.28 1.91
CA ALA A 118 -8.02 0.50 1.17
C ALA A 118 -8.87 1.39 2.09
N LEU A 119 -9.31 0.84 3.23
CA LEU A 119 -10.04 1.59 4.25
C LEU A 119 -9.19 2.71 4.86
N ALA A 120 -7.92 2.42 5.17
CA ALA A 120 -6.99 3.44 5.66
C ALA A 120 -6.78 4.55 4.63
N ALA A 121 -6.64 4.21 3.34
CA ALA A 121 -6.53 5.22 2.27
C ALA A 121 -7.77 6.11 2.21
N ILE A 122 -8.98 5.53 2.28
CA ILE A 122 -10.24 6.31 2.32
C ILE A 122 -10.27 7.23 3.56
N PHE A 123 -9.91 6.71 4.72
CA PHE A 123 -9.87 7.49 5.96
C PHE A 123 -8.93 8.71 5.83
N TYR A 124 -7.72 8.50 5.30
CA TYR A 124 -6.76 9.59 5.08
C TYR A 124 -7.22 10.58 4.01
N VAL A 125 -7.96 10.14 2.98
CA VAL A 125 -8.59 11.04 2.00
C VAL A 125 -9.56 11.98 2.70
N VAL A 126 -10.43 11.47 3.57
CA VAL A 126 -11.35 12.34 4.32
C VAL A 126 -10.56 13.29 5.23
N GLN A 127 -9.56 12.76 5.95
CA GLN A 127 -8.77 13.52 6.90
C GLN A 127 -8.03 14.71 6.25
N ILE A 128 -7.52 14.56 5.03
CA ILE A 128 -6.77 15.64 4.37
C ILE A 128 -7.65 16.85 4.01
N PHE A 129 -8.96 16.63 3.82
CA PHE A 129 -9.93 17.69 3.54
C PHE A 129 -10.59 18.24 4.80
N THR A 130 -10.66 17.46 5.89
CA THR A 130 -11.22 17.92 7.18
C THR A 130 -10.20 18.51 8.12
N ALA A 131 -8.91 18.20 7.96
CA ALA A 131 -7.83 18.87 8.68
C ALA A 131 -7.65 20.29 8.12
N SER A 132 -8.51 21.20 8.58
CA SER A 132 -8.43 22.65 8.34
C SER A 132 -7.71 23.33 9.49
#